data_AF-A0A667XDI2-F1
#
_entry.id   AF-A0A667XDI2-F1
#
_cell.length_a   1.000
_cell.length_b   1.000
_cell.length_c   1.000
_cell.angle_alpha   90.00
_cell.angle_beta   90.00
_cell.angle_gamma   90.00
#
_symmetry.space_group_name_H-M   'P 1'
#
loop_
_entity.id
_entity.type
_entity.pdbx_description
1 polymer ?
#
loop_
_entity_poly.entity_id
_entity_poly.type
_entity_poly.pdbx_seq_one_letter_code
_entity_poly.pdbx_strand_id
1 'polypeptide(L)'
;ETMELRAMISLLLLLLLGLSMAHPGLVRDNISCFGLTLSWYLFSFIPLGSTDFLIEGDVLIPRTRSAMRCFSKTFSCLWSKSANGKYVFCMVADTHEKNEILNAMKDFHSKTCIRFVPRVKQRMYISFDRSGMCFSSLGRLGDKQVVSLQRFGCVRHGIIQHELLHALGFYHEHTRSDRDQYVRINWEYVKQCKNLMPSDSNNLNTPYDYSSVMHYGRTAFASQFGKETITPIPDPSVPIGQRQGMSDIDIRRINTLYKCCK
;
A
#
# COMPACT_ATOMS: atom_id res chain seq x y z
N GLU A 1 -40.70 -39.60 -30.78
CA GLU A 1 -39.35 -39.06 -30.48
C GLU A 1 -39.04 -37.77 -31.25
N THR A 2 -39.87 -36.72 -31.15
CA THR A 2 -39.65 -35.45 -31.87
C THR A 2 -39.89 -34.19 -31.02
N MET A 3 -40.31 -34.36 -29.75
CA MET A 3 -40.51 -33.27 -28.79
C MET A 3 -39.26 -32.91 -27.98
N GLU A 4 -38.34 -33.86 -27.73
CA GLU A 4 -37.12 -33.57 -26.94
C GLU A 4 -36.08 -32.78 -27.73
N LEU A 5 -35.97 -33.00 -29.03
CA LEU A 5 -34.99 -32.30 -29.87
C LEU A 5 -35.30 -30.80 -29.98
N ARG A 6 -36.58 -30.40 -30.01
CA ARG A 6 -36.97 -28.98 -30.07
C ARG A 6 -36.72 -28.24 -28.75
N ALA A 7 -36.92 -28.91 -27.62
CA ALA A 7 -36.62 -28.35 -26.30
C ALA A 7 -35.09 -28.21 -26.09
N MET A 8 -34.30 -29.20 -26.50
CA MET A 8 -32.84 -29.14 -26.45
C MET A 8 -32.26 -28.07 -27.37
N ILE A 9 -32.78 -27.93 -28.60
CA ILE A 9 -32.35 -26.88 -29.53
C ILE A 9 -32.72 -25.49 -29.00
N SER A 10 -33.88 -25.33 -28.35
CA SER A 10 -34.29 -24.07 -27.74
C SER A 10 -33.43 -23.69 -26.52
N LEU A 11 -33.04 -24.68 -25.70
CA LEU A 11 -32.12 -24.46 -24.58
C LEU A 11 -30.70 -24.11 -25.07
N LEU A 12 -30.22 -24.76 -26.14
CA LEU A 12 -28.93 -24.44 -26.75
C LEU A 12 -28.91 -23.05 -27.38
N LEU A 13 -30.01 -22.64 -28.03
CA LEU A 13 -30.18 -21.30 -28.59
C LEU A 13 -30.23 -20.23 -27.49
N LEU A 14 -30.89 -20.50 -26.35
CA LEU A 14 -30.87 -19.61 -25.18
C LEU A 14 -29.48 -19.53 -24.53
N LEU A 15 -28.73 -20.64 -24.47
CA LEU A 15 -27.34 -20.63 -24.00
C LEU A 15 -26.41 -19.85 -24.94
N LEU A 16 -26.58 -20.02 -26.26
CA LEU A 16 -25.82 -19.32 -27.30
C LEU A 16 -26.19 -17.83 -27.41
N LEU A 17 -27.45 -17.47 -27.15
CA LEU A 17 -27.89 -16.07 -27.02
C LEU A 17 -27.37 -15.42 -25.73
N GLY A 18 -27.30 -16.18 -24.63
CA GLY A 18 -26.65 -15.74 -23.39
C GLY A 18 -25.13 -15.54 -23.53
N LEU A 19 -24.47 -16.34 -24.39
CA LEU A 19 -23.03 -16.23 -24.67
C LEU A 19 -22.70 -15.20 -25.76
N SER A 20 -23.66 -14.80 -26.61
CA SER A 20 -23.45 -13.84 -27.72
C SER A 20 -23.81 -12.39 -27.40
N MET A 21 -24.29 -12.11 -26.17
CA MET A 21 -24.32 -10.75 -25.61
C MET A 21 -23.05 -10.39 -24.83
N ALA A 22 -21.95 -11.14 -25.02
CA ALA A 22 -20.60 -10.64 -24.72
C ALA A 22 -20.17 -9.65 -25.82
N HIS A 23 -20.84 -8.51 -25.86
CA HIS A 23 -20.30 -7.35 -26.55
C HIS A 23 -18.98 -6.98 -25.84
N PRO A 24 -17.86 -6.74 -26.54
CA PRO A 24 -16.68 -6.11 -25.96
C PRO A 24 -16.98 -4.62 -25.78
N GLY A 25 -18.07 -4.30 -25.08
CA GLY A 25 -18.37 -2.97 -24.59
C GLY A 25 -17.57 -2.79 -23.31
N LEU A 26 -16.85 -1.68 -23.21
CA LEU A 26 -16.16 -1.25 -22.00
C LEU A 26 -17.10 -1.36 -20.79
N VAL A 27 -16.99 -2.43 -20.02
CA VAL A 27 -17.39 -2.40 -18.62
C VAL A 27 -16.28 -1.63 -17.91
N ARG A 28 -16.38 -0.30 -17.99
CA ARG A 28 -15.81 0.57 -16.97
C ARG A 28 -16.60 0.22 -15.72
N ASP A 29 -16.07 -0.70 -14.92
CA ASP A 29 -16.60 -1.05 -13.60
C ASP A 29 -16.63 0.21 -12.74
N ASN A 30 -17.71 0.98 -12.88
CA ASN A 30 -18.16 1.99 -11.93
C ASN A 30 -18.87 1.21 -10.81
N ILE A 31 -18.13 0.34 -10.12
CA ILE A 31 -18.61 -0.27 -8.89
C ILE A 31 -18.61 0.85 -7.86
N SER A 32 -19.79 1.41 -7.63
CA SER A 32 -20.03 2.34 -6.54
C SER A 32 -19.59 1.69 -5.22
N CYS A 33 -18.78 2.41 -4.43
CA CYS A 33 -18.35 1.94 -3.11
C CYS A 33 -19.51 1.71 -2.12
N PHE A 34 -20.76 2.01 -2.50
CA PHE A 34 -21.97 1.91 -1.67
C PHE A 34 -22.75 0.57 -1.77
N GLY A 35 -22.27 -0.43 -2.51
CA GLY A 35 -22.99 -1.71 -2.71
C GLY A 35 -22.39 -2.91 -1.96
N LEU A 36 -22.18 -2.82 -0.64
CA LEU A 36 -21.52 -3.87 0.13
C LEU A 36 -22.53 -4.81 0.82
N THR A 37 -22.95 -5.87 0.12
CA THR A 37 -23.41 -7.10 0.78
C THR A 37 -22.46 -8.24 0.42
N LEU A 38 -22.32 -9.17 1.36
CA LEU A 38 -21.48 -10.38 1.52
C LEU A 38 -20.87 -11.13 0.29
N SER A 39 -21.16 -10.76 -0.95
CA SER A 39 -20.76 -11.45 -2.18
C SER A 39 -19.30 -11.23 -2.60
N TRP A 40 -18.61 -10.22 -2.04
CA TRP A 40 -17.26 -9.83 -2.49
C TRP A 40 -16.11 -10.75 -2.06
N TYR A 41 -16.31 -11.65 -1.09
CA TYR A 41 -15.29 -12.68 -0.80
C TYR A 41 -15.10 -13.67 -1.97
N LEU A 42 -16.08 -13.77 -2.90
CA LEU A 42 -16.06 -14.77 -3.96
C LEU A 42 -15.57 -14.25 -5.32
N PHE A 43 -15.62 -12.94 -5.61
CA PHE A 43 -15.32 -12.40 -6.95
C PHE A 43 -13.91 -11.81 -7.13
N SER A 44 -13.03 -11.92 -6.13
CA SER A 44 -11.63 -11.49 -6.25
C SER A 44 -10.72 -12.49 -7.00
N PHE A 45 -11.29 -13.54 -7.61
CA PHE A 45 -10.56 -14.68 -8.18
C PHE A 45 -10.39 -14.69 -9.72
N ILE A 46 -10.53 -13.56 -10.42
CA ILE A 46 -10.22 -13.53 -11.87
C ILE A 46 -8.90 -12.78 -12.11
N PRO A 47 -7.79 -13.49 -12.40
CA PRO A 47 -6.52 -12.85 -12.71
C PRO A 47 -6.45 -12.55 -14.21
N LEU A 48 -6.72 -11.31 -14.61
CA LEU A 48 -6.22 -10.81 -15.90
C LEU A 48 -4.76 -10.34 -15.72
N GLY A 49 -3.83 -11.04 -16.35
CA GLY A 49 -2.53 -10.53 -16.79
C GLY A 49 -1.66 -9.75 -15.79
N SER A 50 -0.83 -10.49 -15.03
CA SER A 50 0.41 -10.09 -14.33
C SER A 50 0.72 -8.59 -14.15
N THR A 51 0.38 -8.04 -12.98
CA THR A 51 1.20 -7.09 -12.19
C THR A 51 0.93 -7.38 -10.71
N ASP A 52 1.90 -7.22 -9.82
CA ASP A 52 1.72 -7.56 -8.42
C ASP A 52 0.49 -6.87 -7.79
N PHE A 53 -0.20 -7.56 -6.86
CA PHE A 53 -1.40 -7.02 -6.23
C PHE A 53 -1.01 -5.96 -5.19
N LEU A 54 -1.14 -4.69 -5.58
CA LEU A 54 -0.95 -3.56 -4.68
C LEU A 54 -2.28 -3.24 -3.96
N ILE A 55 -2.23 -3.17 -2.64
CA ILE A 55 -3.26 -2.52 -1.82
C ILE A 55 -2.82 -1.08 -1.58
N GLU A 56 -3.78 -0.19 -1.35
CA GLU A 56 -3.52 1.24 -1.10
C GLU A 56 -2.88 1.99 -2.29
N GLY A 57 -2.25 1.31 -3.26
CA GLY A 57 -1.68 1.87 -4.48
C GLY A 57 -0.19 1.54 -4.66
N ASP A 58 0.50 1.29 -3.54
CA ASP A 58 1.96 1.15 -3.40
C ASP A 58 2.36 0.16 -2.29
N VAL A 59 1.40 -0.54 -1.67
CA VAL A 59 1.70 -1.62 -0.72
C VAL A 59 1.62 -2.99 -1.41
N LEU A 60 2.77 -3.63 -1.54
CA LEU A 60 2.91 -4.95 -2.14
C LEU A 60 2.53 -6.08 -1.17
N ILE A 61 1.46 -6.81 -1.49
CA ILE A 61 1.05 -8.03 -0.77
C ILE A 61 1.61 -9.28 -1.47
N PRO A 62 2.44 -10.10 -0.80
CA PRO A 62 3.01 -11.29 -1.40
C PRO A 62 1.93 -12.33 -1.76
N ARG A 63 1.85 -12.72 -3.03
CA ARG A 63 0.92 -13.76 -3.52
C ARG A 63 1.19 -15.16 -2.96
N THR A 64 2.38 -15.39 -2.41
CA THR A 64 2.83 -16.68 -1.88
C THR A 64 2.41 -16.93 -0.42
N ARG A 65 1.57 -16.06 0.16
CA ARG A 65 1.06 -16.20 1.54
C ARG A 65 -0.46 -16.08 1.59
N SER A 66 -1.12 -17.15 2.01
CA SER A 66 -2.58 -17.19 2.20
C SER A 66 -3.06 -16.56 3.52
N ALA A 67 -2.15 -16.22 4.44
CA ALA A 67 -2.44 -15.50 5.69
C ALA A 67 -1.28 -14.58 6.06
N MET A 68 -1.57 -13.37 6.59
CA MET A 68 -0.54 -12.50 7.17
C MET A 68 0.17 -13.22 8.32
N ARG A 69 1.47 -13.43 8.21
CA ARG A 69 2.26 -14.23 9.17
C ARG A 69 2.74 -13.41 10.38
N CYS A 70 1.84 -12.63 10.97
CA CYS A 70 2.15 -11.74 12.10
C CYS A 70 1.39 -12.06 13.39
N PHE A 71 0.75 -13.24 13.48
CA PHE A 71 -0.19 -13.58 14.58
C PHE A 71 0.38 -14.41 15.74
N SER A 72 1.68 -14.76 15.78
CA SER A 72 2.17 -15.74 16.78
C SER A 72 3.36 -15.30 17.64
N LYS A 73 4.13 -14.28 17.25
CA LYS A 73 5.19 -13.73 18.12
C LYS A 73 5.23 -12.22 17.97
N THR A 74 5.16 -11.50 19.08
CA THR A 74 5.46 -10.08 19.15
C THR A 74 6.75 -9.82 18.36
N PHE A 75 6.74 -8.86 17.42
CA PHE A 75 7.88 -8.51 16.56
C PHE A 75 8.23 -9.45 15.38
N SER A 76 7.44 -10.49 15.03
CA SER A 76 7.81 -11.39 13.91
C SER A 76 7.91 -10.66 12.56
N CYS A 77 7.06 -9.65 12.35
CA CYS A 77 6.99 -8.83 11.13
C CYS A 77 7.78 -7.52 11.21
N LEU A 78 8.47 -7.28 12.33
CA LEU A 78 9.42 -6.17 12.45
C LEU A 78 10.81 -6.67 12.11
N TRP A 79 11.69 -5.73 11.75
CA TRP A 79 13.08 -6.05 11.46
C TRP A 79 13.84 -6.42 12.74
N SER A 80 14.96 -7.12 12.61
CA SER A 80 15.73 -7.59 13.76
C SER A 80 16.54 -6.46 14.39
N LYS A 81 16.59 -6.44 15.72
CA LYS A 81 17.50 -5.61 16.52
C LYS A 81 18.88 -6.28 16.56
N SER A 82 19.94 -5.57 16.26
CA SER A 82 21.32 -6.04 16.43
C SER A 82 21.76 -5.96 17.89
N ALA A 83 22.89 -6.61 18.21
CA ALA A 83 23.44 -6.69 19.56
C ALA A 83 23.74 -5.30 20.20
N ASN A 84 24.05 -4.29 19.39
CA ASN A 84 24.23 -2.89 19.83
C ASN A 84 22.92 -2.09 19.93
N GLY A 85 21.77 -2.76 19.85
CA GLY A 85 20.45 -2.16 20.04
C GLY A 85 19.88 -1.38 18.85
N LYS A 86 20.52 -1.40 17.67
CA LYS A 86 20.03 -0.75 16.44
C LYS A 86 19.25 -1.74 15.58
N TYR A 87 18.29 -1.29 14.79
CA TYR A 87 17.61 -2.18 13.84
C TYR A 87 18.30 -2.10 12.49
N VAL A 88 18.79 -3.23 11.99
CA VAL A 88 19.69 -3.27 10.85
C VAL A 88 18.97 -3.73 9.59
N PHE A 89 18.83 -2.81 8.65
CA PHE A 89 18.20 -3.01 7.36
C PHE A 89 19.30 -3.22 6.33
N CYS A 90 19.48 -4.47 5.92
CA CYS A 90 20.47 -4.79 4.91
C CYS A 90 19.93 -4.38 3.54
N MET A 91 20.73 -3.68 2.76
CA MET A 91 20.31 -3.17 1.45
C MET A 91 21.34 -3.40 0.36
N VAL A 92 20.84 -3.53 -0.86
CA VAL A 92 21.63 -3.41 -2.09
C VAL A 92 21.08 -2.20 -2.86
N ALA A 93 21.90 -1.16 -3.00
CA ALA A 93 21.63 0.00 -3.84
C ALA A 93 22.83 0.19 -4.77
N ASP A 94 22.86 -0.62 -5.83
CA ASP A 94 23.79 -0.47 -6.95
C ASP A 94 23.10 0.31 -8.07
N THR A 95 22.70 1.53 -7.71
CA THR A 95 21.88 2.40 -8.55
C THR A 95 22.55 3.76 -8.70
N HIS A 96 22.29 4.44 -9.80
CA HIS A 96 22.75 5.81 -10.02
C HIS A 96 22.17 6.76 -8.97
N GLU A 97 20.99 6.42 -8.43
CA GLU A 97 20.26 7.20 -7.42
C GLU A 97 20.64 6.83 -5.97
N LYS A 98 21.76 6.12 -5.81
CA LYS A 98 22.27 5.70 -4.51
C LYS A 98 22.45 6.89 -3.57
N ASN A 99 22.87 8.04 -4.07
CA ASN A 99 23.11 9.22 -3.23
C ASN A 99 21.82 9.78 -2.64
N GLU A 100 20.74 9.83 -3.43
CA GLU A 100 19.41 10.27 -3.02
C GLU A 100 18.83 9.31 -1.98
N ILE A 101 18.99 7.99 -2.21
CA ILE A 101 18.57 6.96 -1.26
C ILE A 101 19.34 7.11 0.06
N LEU A 102 20.67 7.23 0.00
CA LEU A 102 21.50 7.42 1.19
C LEU A 102 21.19 8.73 1.92
N ASN A 103 20.88 9.80 1.20
CA ASN A 103 20.47 11.08 1.78
C ASN A 103 19.14 10.96 2.52
N ALA A 104 18.13 10.31 1.94
CA ALA A 104 16.85 10.04 2.60
C ALA A 104 17.03 9.21 3.89
N MET A 105 17.97 8.27 3.89
CA MET A 105 18.29 7.42 5.03
C MET A 105 18.95 8.16 6.21
N LYS A 106 19.61 9.30 5.97
CA LYS A 106 20.25 10.10 7.03
C LYS A 106 19.25 10.57 8.10
N ASP A 107 18.02 10.87 7.72
CA ASP A 107 16.98 11.30 8.67
C ASP A 107 16.59 10.16 9.62
N PHE A 108 16.47 8.93 9.12
CA PHE A 108 16.26 7.77 9.97
C PHE A 108 17.45 7.57 10.93
N HIS A 109 18.68 7.71 10.42
CA HIS A 109 19.88 7.48 11.22
C HIS A 109 20.06 8.52 12.33
N SER A 110 19.68 9.77 12.07
CA SER A 110 19.84 10.89 13.01
C SER A 110 18.71 10.96 14.05
N LYS A 111 17.49 10.56 13.69
CA LYS A 111 16.30 10.76 14.55
C LYS A 111 15.73 9.48 15.16
N THR A 112 16.25 8.32 14.78
CA THR A 112 15.75 7.01 15.25
C THR A 112 16.88 6.02 15.53
N CYS A 113 16.54 4.82 16.01
CA CYS A 113 17.46 3.68 16.14
C CYS A 113 17.53 2.78 14.88
N ILE A 114 16.86 3.16 13.78
CA ILE A 114 16.89 2.45 12.49
C ILE A 114 18.21 2.72 11.77
N ARG A 115 18.90 1.67 11.30
CA ARG A 115 20.13 1.77 10.53
C ARG A 115 20.05 0.93 9.27
N PHE A 116 20.21 1.59 8.13
CA PHE A 116 20.38 0.96 6.84
C PHE A 116 21.86 0.67 6.61
N VAL A 117 22.20 -0.59 6.30
CA VAL A 117 23.59 -1.03 6.09
C VAL A 117 23.70 -1.81 4.78
N PRO A 118 24.86 -1.77 4.11
CA PRO A 118 25.09 -2.63 2.95
C PRO A 118 24.92 -4.11 3.32
N ARG A 119 24.21 -4.85 2.47
CA ARG A 119 24.10 -6.30 2.60
C ARG A 119 25.46 -6.96 2.36
N VAL A 120 25.78 -7.97 3.15
CA VAL A 120 26.94 -8.85 2.97
C VAL A 120 26.49 -10.28 2.69
N LYS A 121 25.83 -10.94 3.67
CA LYS A 121 25.35 -12.35 3.56
C LYS A 121 23.95 -12.56 4.13
N GLN A 122 23.26 -11.50 4.52
CA GLN A 122 21.96 -11.60 5.18
C GLN A 122 20.92 -12.16 4.22
N ARG A 123 20.14 -13.14 4.70
CA ARG A 123 19.01 -13.72 3.96
C ARG A 123 17.87 -12.72 3.79
N MET A 124 17.56 -11.98 4.85
CA MET A 124 16.52 -10.96 4.88
C MET A 124 17.12 -9.60 4.55
N TYR A 125 16.68 -8.97 3.48
CA TYR A 125 17.21 -7.68 3.05
C TYR A 125 16.26 -6.97 2.09
N ILE A 126 16.44 -5.66 1.98
CA ILE A 126 15.77 -4.80 1.00
C ILE A 126 16.63 -4.77 -0.28
N SER A 127 16.02 -5.07 -1.40
CA SER A 127 16.61 -4.84 -2.72
C SER A 127 15.95 -3.60 -3.31
N PHE A 128 16.73 -2.56 -3.59
CA PHE A 128 16.21 -1.44 -4.38
C PHE A 128 16.15 -1.85 -5.84
N ASP A 129 15.00 -1.61 -6.46
CA ASP A 129 14.76 -1.87 -7.87
C ASP A 129 14.12 -0.63 -8.51
N ARG A 130 14.09 -0.62 -9.85
CA ARG A 130 13.49 0.44 -10.68
C ARG A 130 12.31 -0.07 -11.50
N SER A 131 11.93 -1.32 -11.30
CA SER A 131 10.85 -1.98 -12.03
C SER A 131 9.50 -1.45 -11.57
N GLY A 132 8.82 -0.69 -12.42
CA GLY A 132 7.45 -0.23 -12.16
C GLY A 132 7.37 1.09 -11.40
N MET A 133 6.31 1.25 -10.60
CA MET A 133 5.99 2.45 -9.82
C MET A 133 6.74 2.50 -8.48
N CYS A 134 6.42 3.45 -7.60
CA CYS A 134 6.92 3.49 -6.23
C CYS A 134 6.10 2.50 -5.38
N PHE A 135 6.75 1.53 -4.75
CA PHE A 135 6.07 0.60 -3.85
C PHE A 135 7.02 -0.14 -2.92
N SER A 136 6.48 -0.66 -1.83
CA SER A 136 7.17 -1.57 -0.91
C SER A 136 6.20 -2.56 -0.26
N SER A 137 6.75 -3.63 0.31
CA SER A 137 5.97 -4.51 1.19
C SER A 137 5.91 -3.96 2.61
N LEU A 138 4.83 -4.28 3.33
CA LEU A 138 4.71 -3.89 4.74
C LEU A 138 5.54 -4.76 5.67
N GLY A 139 6.45 -4.12 6.39
CA GLY A 139 7.28 -4.77 7.39
C GLY A 139 8.27 -5.78 6.77
N ARG A 140 8.78 -6.68 7.61
CA ARG A 140 9.73 -7.71 7.21
C ARG A 140 9.02 -8.97 6.73
N LEU A 141 9.27 -9.35 5.48
CA LEU A 141 8.70 -10.59 4.91
C LEU A 141 9.48 -11.84 5.33
N GLY A 142 10.78 -11.73 5.58
CA GLY A 142 11.62 -12.86 5.98
C GLY A 142 12.52 -13.43 4.89
N ASP A 143 12.59 -12.78 3.73
CA ASP A 143 13.52 -13.07 2.62
C ASP A 143 13.92 -11.74 1.94
N LYS A 144 14.52 -11.80 0.74
CA LYS A 144 14.63 -10.64 -0.17
C LYS A 144 13.24 -10.01 -0.37
N GLN A 145 13.11 -8.72 -0.08
CA GLN A 145 11.93 -7.94 -0.45
C GLN A 145 12.33 -6.70 -1.24
N VAL A 146 11.50 -6.31 -2.20
CA VAL A 146 11.77 -5.18 -3.10
C VAL A 146 11.21 -3.90 -2.51
N VAL A 147 11.99 -2.82 -2.62
CA VAL A 147 11.51 -1.44 -2.60
C VAL A 147 11.72 -0.91 -4.01
N SER A 148 10.64 -0.64 -4.73
CA SER A 148 10.73 -0.12 -6.08
C SER A 148 10.72 1.40 -6.07
N LEU A 149 11.70 1.99 -6.74
CA LEU A 149 11.84 3.43 -6.92
C LEU A 149 12.08 3.70 -8.40
N GLN A 150 10.98 3.92 -9.14
CA GLN A 150 11.09 4.36 -10.53
C GLN A 150 11.96 5.60 -10.62
N ARG A 151 12.92 5.60 -11.56
CA ARG A 151 13.87 6.69 -11.75
C ARG A 151 13.16 8.05 -11.88
N PHE A 152 12.10 8.09 -12.68
CA PHE A 152 11.27 9.27 -12.82
C PHE A 152 10.07 9.15 -11.89
N GLY A 153 9.88 10.14 -11.02
CA GLY A 153 8.74 10.22 -10.11
C GLY A 153 9.03 9.77 -8.68
N CYS A 154 9.75 8.67 -8.46
CA CYS A 154 9.92 8.10 -7.10
C CYS A 154 11.20 8.54 -6.38
N VAL A 155 12.25 8.93 -7.12
CA VAL A 155 13.55 9.29 -6.54
C VAL A 155 13.50 10.73 -6.02
N ARG A 156 12.73 10.92 -4.94
CA ARG A 156 12.57 12.17 -4.20
C ARG A 156 12.65 11.85 -2.72
N HIS A 157 13.25 12.75 -1.93
CA HIS A 157 13.55 12.54 -0.52
C HIS A 157 12.38 11.94 0.27
N GLY A 158 11.22 12.61 0.30
CA GLY A 158 10.06 12.11 1.05
C GLY A 158 9.41 10.85 0.47
N ILE A 159 9.49 10.60 -0.85
CA ILE A 159 8.96 9.36 -1.44
C ILE A 159 9.85 8.17 -1.05
N ILE A 160 11.17 8.34 -1.08
CA ILE A 160 12.08 7.30 -0.61
C ILE A 160 11.81 6.98 0.87
N GLN A 161 11.58 8.01 1.70
CA GLN A 161 11.22 7.81 3.11
C GLN A 161 9.87 7.12 3.28
N HIS A 162 8.88 7.45 2.45
CA HIS A 162 7.58 6.81 2.41
C HIS A 162 7.68 5.29 2.14
N GLU A 163 8.41 4.89 1.09
CA GLU A 163 8.59 3.46 0.79
C GLU A 163 9.39 2.70 1.86
N LEU A 164 10.34 3.39 2.50
CA LEU A 164 11.08 2.85 3.64
C LEU A 164 10.21 2.70 4.90
N LEU A 165 9.24 3.59 5.11
CA LEU A 165 8.24 3.49 6.18
C LEU A 165 7.30 2.30 5.96
N HIS A 166 6.88 2.03 4.73
CA HIS A 166 6.19 0.79 4.41
C HIS A 166 7.04 -0.44 4.76
N ALA A 167 8.31 -0.47 4.33
CA ALA A 167 9.23 -1.55 4.68
C ALA A 167 9.43 -1.69 6.21
N LEU A 168 9.27 -0.61 6.99
CA LEU A 168 9.30 -0.61 8.44
C LEU A 168 8.01 -1.13 9.10
N GLY A 169 6.91 -1.20 8.36
CA GLY A 169 5.62 -1.72 8.80
C GLY A 169 4.54 -0.66 9.02
N PHE A 170 4.68 0.52 8.43
CA PHE A 170 3.68 1.60 8.55
C PHE A 170 2.72 1.59 7.35
N TYR A 171 1.43 1.57 7.65
CA TYR A 171 0.35 1.83 6.68
C TYR A 171 0.23 3.33 6.40
N HIS A 172 -0.65 3.68 5.45
CA HIS A 172 -0.99 5.07 5.20
C HIS A 172 -1.74 5.73 6.35
N GLU A 173 -1.60 7.06 6.47
CA GLU A 173 -2.29 7.83 7.50
C GLU A 173 -3.81 7.85 7.26
N HIS A 174 -4.23 8.01 5.99
CA HIS A 174 -5.64 8.07 5.61
C HIS A 174 -6.34 6.70 5.67
N THR A 175 -5.67 5.63 6.06
CA THR A 175 -6.29 4.30 6.29
C THR A 175 -6.37 3.94 7.76
N ARG A 176 -5.99 4.83 8.68
CA ARG A 176 -6.16 4.59 10.12
C ARG A 176 -7.60 4.25 10.49
N SER A 177 -7.76 3.44 11.52
CA SER A 177 -9.05 3.04 12.10
C SER A 177 -9.88 4.21 12.64
N ASP A 178 -9.24 5.33 13.02
CA ASP A 178 -9.88 6.54 13.55
C ASP A 178 -9.98 7.68 12.52
N ARG A 179 -9.59 7.44 11.25
CA ARG A 179 -9.48 8.48 10.23
C ARG A 179 -10.75 9.29 10.01
N ASP A 180 -11.93 8.69 10.20
CA ASP A 180 -13.21 9.31 9.83
C ASP A 180 -13.57 10.47 10.79
N GLN A 181 -12.79 10.64 11.88
CA GLN A 181 -12.82 11.81 12.75
C GLN A 181 -12.03 13.01 12.18
N TYR A 182 -11.21 12.79 11.15
CA TYR A 182 -10.22 13.74 10.63
C TYR A 182 -10.36 13.97 9.12
N VAL A 183 -10.79 12.98 8.35
CA VAL A 183 -11.02 13.13 6.92
C VAL A 183 -12.36 12.56 6.52
N ARG A 184 -12.98 13.18 5.53
CA ARG A 184 -14.09 12.60 4.79
C ARG A 184 -13.56 12.02 3.47
N ILE A 185 -13.94 10.77 3.19
CA ILE A 185 -13.71 10.17 1.87
C ILE A 185 -14.91 10.46 0.98
N ASN A 186 -14.68 11.14 -0.15
CA ASN A 186 -15.70 11.44 -1.14
C ASN A 186 -15.80 10.25 -2.12
N TRP A 187 -16.45 9.18 -1.67
CA TRP A 187 -16.49 7.87 -2.35
C TRP A 187 -16.99 7.92 -3.79
N GLU A 188 -17.86 8.87 -4.13
CA GLU A 188 -18.37 9.09 -5.49
C GLU A 188 -17.26 9.42 -6.50
N TYR A 189 -16.12 9.91 -6.04
CA TYR A 189 -14.96 10.23 -6.87
C TYR A 189 -13.85 9.17 -6.80
N VAL A 190 -14.03 8.07 -6.08
CA VAL A 190 -12.97 7.06 -5.89
C VAL A 190 -12.99 6.02 -7.00
N LYS A 191 -11.84 5.79 -7.67
CA LYS A 191 -11.73 4.81 -8.76
C LYS A 191 -11.76 3.36 -8.27
N GLN A 192 -11.09 3.05 -7.15
CA GLN A 192 -11.03 1.71 -6.56
C GLN A 192 -11.09 1.83 -5.04
N CYS A 193 -12.17 1.34 -4.43
CA CYS A 193 -12.43 1.53 -3.00
C CYS A 193 -11.29 0.95 -2.13
N LYS A 194 -10.69 -0.18 -2.54
CA LYS A 194 -9.59 -0.85 -1.81
C LYS A 194 -8.40 0.06 -1.49
N ASN A 195 -8.20 1.16 -2.22
CA ASN A 195 -7.07 2.05 -1.98
C ASN A 195 -7.31 3.06 -0.84
N LEU A 196 -8.58 3.27 -0.50
CA LEU A 196 -9.03 4.21 0.53
C LEU A 196 -9.92 3.51 1.56
N MET A 197 -9.91 2.19 1.67
CA MET A 197 -10.60 1.51 2.79
C MET A 197 -9.80 1.67 4.09
N PRO A 198 -10.46 1.77 5.25
CA PRO A 198 -9.77 1.78 6.52
C PRO A 198 -9.12 0.41 6.78
N SER A 199 -8.01 0.41 7.50
CA SER A 199 -7.29 -0.76 7.98
C SER A 199 -7.47 -0.90 9.50
N ASP A 200 -7.35 -2.13 10.01
CA ASP A 200 -7.20 -2.35 11.45
C ASP A 200 -5.78 -1.94 11.88
N SER A 201 -5.63 -0.67 12.28
CA SER A 201 -4.34 -0.04 12.55
C SER A 201 -4.02 0.02 14.04
N ASN A 202 -2.77 -0.29 14.40
CA ASN A 202 -2.20 0.10 15.68
C ASN A 202 -1.67 1.53 15.58
N ASN A 203 -2.43 2.48 16.13
CA ASN A 203 -2.14 3.91 16.07
C ASN A 203 -0.98 4.35 17.00
N LEU A 204 -0.41 3.42 17.77
CA LEU A 204 0.72 3.65 18.69
C LEU A 204 0.51 4.81 19.67
N ASN A 205 -0.75 5.06 20.05
CA ASN A 205 -1.16 6.18 20.91
C ASN A 205 -0.64 7.55 20.41
N THR A 206 -0.66 7.75 19.09
CA THR A 206 -0.32 9.03 18.46
C THR A 206 -1.55 9.65 17.79
N PRO A 207 -1.66 10.99 17.78
CA PRO A 207 -2.73 11.67 17.07
C PRO A 207 -2.63 11.42 15.56
N TYR A 208 -3.75 11.67 14.88
CA TYR A 208 -3.79 11.74 13.42
C TYR A 208 -2.92 12.90 12.92
N ASP A 209 -2.16 12.66 11.86
CA ASP A 209 -1.19 13.62 11.34
C ASP A 209 -1.40 13.91 9.86
N TYR A 210 -2.11 15.02 9.56
CA TYR A 210 -2.28 15.52 8.19
C TYR A 210 -0.94 15.79 7.47
N SER A 211 0.12 16.09 8.22
CA SER A 211 1.46 16.37 7.70
C SER A 211 2.33 15.13 7.53
N SER A 212 1.84 13.94 7.88
CA SER A 212 2.58 12.69 7.73
C SER A 212 2.98 12.47 6.28
N VAL A 213 4.21 12.00 6.05
CA VAL A 213 4.67 11.60 4.71
C VAL A 213 3.88 10.37 4.21
N MET A 214 3.17 9.67 5.10
CA MET A 214 2.29 8.54 4.82
C MET A 214 0.85 8.95 4.51
N HIS A 215 0.52 10.25 4.52
CA HIS A 215 -0.82 10.70 4.13
C HIS A 215 -0.90 10.88 2.60
N TYR A 216 -1.98 10.44 1.97
CA TYR A 216 -2.24 10.75 0.56
C TYR A 216 -2.76 12.17 0.33
N GLY A 217 -2.53 12.68 -0.88
CA GLY A 217 -3.06 13.96 -1.31
C GLY A 217 -4.56 13.90 -1.59
N ARG A 218 -5.18 15.09 -1.66
CA ARG A 218 -6.62 15.28 -1.85
C ARG A 218 -7.22 14.54 -3.04
N THR A 219 -6.47 14.41 -4.14
CA THR A 219 -6.94 13.85 -5.42
C THR A 219 -6.49 12.41 -5.66
N ALA A 220 -5.94 11.74 -4.64
CA ALA A 220 -5.42 10.38 -4.78
C ALA A 220 -6.53 9.40 -5.21
N PHE A 221 -6.28 8.64 -6.28
CA PHE A 221 -7.23 7.68 -6.86
C PHE A 221 -8.56 8.27 -7.32
N ALA A 222 -8.59 9.57 -7.64
CA ALA A 222 -9.76 10.18 -8.24
C ALA A 222 -10.10 9.53 -9.58
N SER A 223 -11.38 9.21 -9.78
CA SER A 223 -11.93 8.70 -11.04
C SER A 223 -12.04 9.80 -12.11
N GLN A 224 -11.91 11.05 -11.70
CA GLN A 224 -12.02 12.27 -12.51
C GLN A 224 -10.89 13.24 -12.14
N PHE A 225 -10.33 13.93 -13.13
CA PHE A 225 -9.24 14.89 -12.91
C PHE A 225 -9.69 16.05 -12.00
N GLY A 226 -8.87 16.39 -11.01
CA GLY A 226 -9.09 17.52 -10.10
C GLY A 226 -10.15 17.30 -9.01
N LYS A 227 -10.85 16.15 -8.99
CA LYS A 227 -11.80 15.84 -7.91
C LYS A 227 -11.07 15.38 -6.65
N GLU A 228 -11.47 15.92 -5.52
CA GLU A 228 -10.97 15.48 -4.22
C GLU A 228 -11.65 14.17 -3.80
N THR A 229 -10.86 13.14 -3.52
CA THR A 229 -11.30 11.90 -2.88
C THR A 229 -11.13 11.95 -1.36
N ILE A 230 -10.23 12.80 -0.86
CA ILE A 230 -9.97 12.97 0.58
C ILE A 230 -10.08 14.46 0.93
N THR A 231 -10.99 14.80 1.83
CA THR A 231 -11.18 16.17 2.33
C THR A 231 -10.97 16.20 3.84
N PRO A 232 -10.00 16.97 4.37
CA PRO A 232 -9.83 17.16 5.81
C PRO A 232 -11.07 17.79 6.48
N ILE A 233 -11.31 17.43 7.73
CA ILE A 233 -12.40 17.96 8.58
C ILE A 233 -11.87 18.25 10.00
N PRO A 234 -12.48 19.22 10.72
CA PRO A 234 -13.55 20.11 10.28
C PRO A 234 -13.06 21.22 9.33
N ASP A 235 -11.75 21.45 9.25
CA ASP A 235 -11.16 22.48 8.39
C ASP A 235 -10.66 21.88 7.07
N PRO A 236 -11.38 22.09 5.94
CA PRO A 236 -11.00 21.56 4.64
C PRO A 236 -9.81 22.28 4.02
N SER A 237 -9.24 23.32 4.63
CA SER A 237 -8.06 24.02 4.13
C SER A 237 -6.72 23.38 4.54
N VAL A 238 -6.74 22.47 5.53
CA VAL A 238 -5.54 21.83 6.07
C VAL A 238 -4.76 21.10 4.96
N PRO A 239 -3.44 21.33 4.80
CA PRO A 239 -2.66 20.66 3.77
C PRO A 239 -2.47 19.17 4.08
N ILE A 240 -2.60 18.32 3.07
CA ILE A 240 -2.36 16.87 3.13
C ILE A 240 -1.59 16.40 1.89
N GLY A 241 -0.85 15.30 2.01
CA GLY A 241 -0.14 14.68 0.89
C GLY A 241 1.28 15.19 0.65
N GLN A 242 1.91 15.82 1.64
CA GLN A 242 3.27 16.30 1.51
C GLN A 242 4.26 15.14 1.26
N ARG A 243 5.33 15.41 0.49
CA ARG A 243 6.44 14.48 0.19
C ARG A 243 7.80 15.14 0.36
N GLN A 244 7.90 16.12 1.27
CA GLN A 244 9.15 16.80 1.62
C GLN A 244 10.01 15.89 2.51
N GLY A 245 9.40 15.26 3.52
CA GLY A 245 10.06 14.29 4.40
C GLY A 245 9.18 13.86 5.56
N MET A 246 9.69 12.98 6.42
CA MET A 246 8.98 12.49 7.62
C MET A 246 8.59 13.63 8.57
N SER A 247 7.37 13.59 9.08
CA SER A 247 6.92 14.47 10.16
C SER A 247 7.51 14.04 11.52
N ASP A 248 7.36 14.89 12.53
CA ASP A 248 7.74 14.54 13.90
C ASP A 248 6.94 13.36 14.47
N ILE A 249 5.69 13.19 14.03
CA ILE A 249 4.84 12.07 14.44
C ILE A 249 5.28 10.79 13.73
N ASP A 250 5.66 10.84 12.45
CA ASP A 250 6.26 9.69 11.74
C ASP A 250 7.49 9.16 12.51
N ILE A 251 8.40 10.08 12.89
CA ILE A 251 9.61 9.75 13.67
C ILE A 251 9.25 9.17 15.04
N ARG A 252 8.28 9.77 15.75
CA ARG A 252 7.81 9.28 17.05
C ARG A 252 7.24 7.87 16.94
N ARG A 253 6.47 7.57 15.90
CA ARG A 253 5.88 6.25 15.65
C ARG A 253 6.97 5.21 15.39
N ILE A 254 7.99 5.54 14.58
CA ILE A 254 9.17 4.66 14.41
C ILE A 254 9.78 4.34 15.78
N ASN A 255 10.11 5.38 16.56
CA ASN A 255 10.78 5.22 17.85
C ASN A 255 9.95 4.42 18.85
N THR A 256 8.63 4.57 18.81
CA THR A 256 7.69 3.82 19.67
C THR A 256 7.60 2.35 19.25
N LEU A 257 7.37 2.09 17.96
CA LEU A 257 7.23 0.74 17.41
C LEU A 257 8.51 -0.10 17.60
N TYR A 258 9.65 0.53 17.32
CA TYR A 258 10.97 -0.09 17.41
C TYR A 258 11.62 0.07 18.79
N LYS A 259 10.92 0.65 19.78
CA LYS A 259 11.41 0.85 21.16
C LYS A 259 12.84 1.41 21.18
N CYS A 260 13.05 2.49 20.41
CA CYS A 260 14.33 3.15 20.36
C CYS A 260 14.62 3.76 21.74
N CYS A 261 15.70 3.31 22.37
CA CYS A 261 16.18 3.88 23.62
C CYS A 261 16.69 5.31 23.36
N LYS A 262 16.45 6.21 24.32
CA LYS A 262 17.23 7.45 24.40
C LYS A 262 18.66 7.13 24.82
#